data_AF-Q95MF5-F1
#
_entry.id   AF-Q95MF5-F1
#
_cell.length_a   1.000
_cell.length_b   1.000
_cell.length_c   1.000
_cell.angle_alpha   90.00
_cell.angle_beta   90.00
_cell.angle_gamma   90.00
#
_symmetry.space_group_name_H-M   'P 1'
#
loop_
_entity.id
_entity.type
_entity.pdbx_description
1 polymer ?
#
loop_
_entity_poly.entity_id
_entity_poly.type
_entity_poly.pdbx_seq_one_letter_code
_entity_poly.pdbx_strand_id
1 'polypeptide(L)'
;LTINPAKRITADQALKHPWVCQRSTVASMMHRQETVECLRKFNARRKLKGAILTTMLVSRNFSEPQTTVVHNATDGIKGSTESCNTTTEDEDLKVRKQEIIKITEQLIEAVNNGDFEAYTKICDPGLTSFEPEALGNLVEGMDFHKFYFENLLSKNSKPIHTTILNPHVHVIGEDAACIAYIRLT
;
A
#
# COMPACT_ATOMS: atom_id res chain seq x y z
N LEU A 1 -34.00 -2.52 -18.16
CA LEU A 1 -33.10 -2.00 -19.22
C LEU A 1 -33.62 -2.50 -20.56
N THR A 2 -33.81 -1.63 -21.55
CA THR A 2 -34.26 -2.04 -22.88
C THR A 2 -33.17 -2.84 -23.59
N ILE A 3 -33.48 -4.10 -23.91
CA ILE A 3 -32.55 -5.02 -24.57
C ILE A 3 -32.22 -4.55 -25.98
N ASN A 4 -33.24 -4.18 -26.76
CA ASN A 4 -33.08 -3.65 -28.11
C ASN A 4 -32.36 -2.27 -28.08
N PRO A 5 -31.14 -2.15 -28.64
CA PRO A 5 -30.38 -0.90 -28.62
C PRO A 5 -31.09 0.25 -29.34
N ALA A 6 -31.79 -0.03 -30.45
CA ALA A 6 -32.50 0.98 -31.23
C ALA A 6 -33.68 1.61 -30.48
N LYS A 7 -34.17 0.96 -29.42
CA LYS A 7 -35.24 1.46 -28.54
C LYS A 7 -34.73 1.91 -27.17
N ARG A 8 -33.42 1.92 -26.96
CA ARG A 8 -32.82 2.38 -25.70
C ARG A 8 -32.81 3.90 -25.67
N ILE A 9 -33.09 4.46 -24.51
CA ILE A 9 -33.04 5.91 -24.30
C ILE A 9 -31.64 6.44 -24.59
N THR A 10 -31.56 7.57 -25.30
CA THR A 10 -30.31 8.30 -25.54
C THR A 10 -29.93 9.15 -24.32
N ALA A 11 -28.69 9.63 -24.26
CA ALA A 11 -28.23 10.51 -23.17
C ALA A 11 -29.10 11.78 -23.07
N ASP A 12 -29.41 12.43 -24.20
CA ASP A 12 -30.22 13.65 -24.23
C ASP A 12 -31.66 13.41 -23.74
N GLN A 13 -32.23 12.26 -24.09
CA GLN A 13 -33.56 11.88 -23.61
C GLN A 13 -33.54 11.55 -22.11
N ALA A 14 -32.47 10.92 -21.60
CA ALA A 14 -32.33 10.60 -20.18
C ALA A 14 -32.22 11.86 -19.31
N LEU A 15 -31.50 12.88 -19.78
CA LEU A 15 -31.41 14.17 -19.09
C LEU A 15 -32.76 14.90 -18.98
N LYS A 16 -33.66 14.69 -19.95
CA LYS A 16 -35.01 15.26 -19.95
C LYS A 16 -36.02 14.45 -19.13
N HIS A 17 -35.64 13.28 -18.60
CA HIS A 17 -36.56 12.45 -17.82
C HIS A 17 -36.94 13.14 -16.49
N PRO A 18 -38.22 13.13 -16.05
CA PRO A 18 -38.66 13.87 -14.86
C PRO A 18 -37.88 13.55 -13.58
N TRP A 19 -37.49 12.29 -13.39
CA TRP A 19 -36.65 11.90 -12.25
C TRP A 19 -35.29 12.61 -12.20
N VAL A 20 -34.78 13.07 -13.36
CA VAL A 20 -33.53 13.82 -13.52
C VAL A 20 -33.79 15.32 -13.55
N CYS A 21 -34.62 15.81 -14.48
CA CYS A 21 -34.83 17.25 -14.69
C CYS A 21 -35.75 17.92 -13.66
N GLN A 22 -36.57 17.14 -12.95
CA GLN A 22 -37.48 17.59 -11.90
C GLN A 22 -37.20 16.85 -10.59
N ARG A 23 -35.92 16.66 -10.28
CA ARG A 23 -35.47 15.85 -9.15
C ARG A 23 -36.11 16.25 -7.82
N SER A 24 -36.28 17.56 -7.57
CA SER A 24 -36.84 18.08 -6.32
C SER A 24 -38.28 17.67 -6.05
N THR A 25 -39.07 17.38 -7.08
CA THR A 25 -40.48 17.01 -6.96
C THR A 25 -40.71 15.51 -7.19
N VAL A 26 -39.86 14.85 -7.97
CA VAL A 26 -40.07 13.46 -8.39
C VAL A 26 -39.17 12.46 -7.64
N ALA A 27 -37.98 12.85 -7.22
CA ALA A 27 -37.07 11.94 -6.54
C ALA A 27 -37.34 11.93 -5.02
N SER A 28 -37.47 10.72 -4.45
CA SER A 28 -37.64 10.53 -3.01
C SER A 28 -36.44 11.06 -2.21
N MET A 29 -36.72 11.76 -1.11
CA MET A 29 -35.72 12.22 -0.14
C MET A 29 -35.50 11.23 1.01
N MET A 30 -36.13 10.04 0.97
CA MET A 30 -35.98 9.06 2.03
C MET A 30 -34.57 8.50 2.08
N HIS A 31 -34.02 8.40 3.29
CA HIS A 31 -32.78 7.68 3.51
C HIS A 31 -32.97 6.19 3.23
N ARG A 32 -32.13 5.61 2.39
CA ARG A 32 -32.22 4.21 1.96
C ARG A 32 -31.09 3.38 2.55
N GLN A 33 -31.21 3.07 3.84
CA GLN A 33 -30.17 2.38 4.60
C GLN A 33 -29.77 1.03 3.99
N GLU A 34 -30.75 0.20 3.62
CA GLU A 34 -30.49 -1.10 2.98
C GLU A 34 -29.70 -0.95 1.66
N THR A 35 -29.99 0.09 0.88
CA THR A 35 -29.25 0.38 -0.36
C THR A 35 -27.79 0.74 -0.06
N VAL A 36 -27.54 1.51 0.99
CA VAL A 36 -26.17 1.86 1.42
C VAL A 36 -25.40 0.61 1.82
N GLU A 37 -26.00 -0.30 2.58
CA GLU A 37 -25.36 -1.54 3.01
C GLU A 37 -25.07 -2.50 1.85
N CYS A 38 -26.04 -2.69 0.95
CA CYS A 38 -25.84 -3.45 -0.28
C CYS A 38 -24.74 -2.85 -1.16
N LEU A 39 -24.66 -1.52 -1.25
CA LEU A 39 -23.64 -0.83 -2.03
C LEU A 39 -22.24 -1.00 -1.43
N ARG A 40 -22.10 -0.99 -0.10
CA ARG A 40 -20.82 -1.30 0.58
C ARG A 40 -20.34 -2.72 0.24
N LYS A 41 -21.23 -3.72 0.35
CA LYS A 41 -20.92 -5.12 0.01
C LYS A 41 -20.54 -5.28 -1.47
N PHE A 42 -21.29 -4.64 -2.37
CA PHE A 42 -20.98 -4.64 -3.80
C PHE A 42 -19.62 -4.00 -4.10
N ASN A 43 -19.32 -2.84 -3.52
CA ASN A 43 -18.05 -2.15 -3.71
C ASN A 43 -16.86 -2.96 -3.17
N ALA A 44 -17.01 -3.61 -2.01
CA ALA A 44 -16.00 -4.51 -1.48
C ALA A 44 -15.74 -5.69 -2.43
N ARG A 45 -16.80 -6.34 -2.91
CA ARG A 45 -16.70 -7.47 -3.85
C ARG A 45 -16.10 -7.06 -5.20
N ARG A 46 -16.43 -5.87 -5.70
CA ARG A 46 -15.88 -5.34 -6.96
C ARG A 46 -14.40 -5.01 -6.83
N LYS A 47 -13.97 -4.46 -5.69
CA LYS A 47 -12.55 -4.17 -5.41
C LYS A 47 -11.71 -5.44 -5.36
N LEU A 48 -12.22 -6.50 -4.72
CA LEU A 48 -11.54 -7.80 -4.69
C LEU A 48 -11.41 -8.46 -6.07
N LYS A 49 -12.32 -8.18 -7.00
CA LYS A 49 -12.33 -8.77 -8.35
C LYS A 49 -11.50 -8.02 -9.40
N GLY A 50 -10.92 -6.85 -9.09
CA GLY A 50 -10.17 -6.11 -10.11
C GLY A 50 -9.71 -4.70 -9.76
N ALA A 51 -9.46 -4.38 -8.49
CA ALA A 51 -8.80 -3.13 -8.15
C ALA A 51 -7.74 -3.35 -7.08
N ILE A 52 -6.47 -3.10 -7.43
CA ILE A 52 -5.47 -2.66 -6.46
C ILE A 52 -6.05 -1.40 -5.84
N LEU A 53 -6.36 -1.44 -4.55
CA LEU A 53 -7.02 -0.34 -3.86
C LEU A 53 -6.02 0.81 -3.70
N THR A 54 -5.90 1.66 -4.71
CA THR A 54 -5.19 2.94 -4.62
C THR A 54 -5.73 3.71 -3.42
N THR A 55 -4.83 4.08 -2.52
CA THR A 55 -5.09 4.86 -1.31
C THR A 55 -6.02 6.02 -1.63
N MET A 56 -7.19 6.07 -0.99
CA MET A 56 -8.07 7.24 -1.09
C MET A 56 -7.26 8.46 -0.67
N LEU A 57 -7.10 9.42 -1.58
CA LEU A 57 -6.49 10.72 -1.30
C LEU A 57 -7.12 11.29 -0.03
N VAL A 58 -6.31 11.43 1.01
CA VAL A 58 -6.68 12.13 2.24
C VAL A 58 -6.84 13.61 1.87
N SER A 59 -7.96 14.24 2.26
CA SER A 59 -8.30 15.65 1.93
C SER A 59 -7.40 16.71 2.58
N ARG A 60 -6.12 16.45 2.76
CA ARG A 60 -5.08 17.44 3.00
C ARG A 60 -4.01 17.26 1.92
N ASN A 61 -4.24 17.91 0.78
CA ASN A 61 -3.26 18.03 -0.28
C ASN A 61 -2.17 19.00 0.20
N PHE A 62 -1.03 18.49 0.64
CA PHE A 62 0.23 19.21 0.55
C PHE A 62 1.18 18.32 -0.24
N SER A 63 1.08 18.40 -1.57
CA SER A 63 2.03 17.77 -2.48
C SER A 63 1.82 18.31 -3.88
N GLU A 64 2.78 19.09 -4.34
CA GLU A 64 3.06 19.37 -5.74
C GLU A 64 3.42 18.05 -6.47
N PRO A 65 3.00 17.85 -7.72
CA PRO A 65 3.33 16.66 -8.49
C PRO A 65 4.81 16.78 -8.95
N GLN A 66 5.55 15.71 -9.13
CA GLN A 66 5.57 15.07 -10.45
C GLN A 66 6.21 13.69 -10.45
N THR A 67 5.52 12.80 -11.15
CA THR A 67 5.96 11.56 -11.76
C THR A 67 6.88 11.85 -12.95
N THR A 68 8.08 11.26 -12.99
CA THR A 68 8.86 11.12 -14.22
C THR A 68 8.86 9.67 -14.69
N VAL A 69 8.21 9.44 -15.83
CA VAL A 69 8.27 8.22 -16.63
C VAL A 69 9.66 8.14 -17.26
N VAL A 70 10.36 7.01 -17.08
CA VAL A 70 11.67 6.76 -17.69
C VAL A 70 11.51 6.56 -19.20
N HIS A 71 11.94 7.55 -19.99
CA HIS A 71 12.34 7.35 -21.38
C HIS A 71 13.84 7.62 -21.47
N ASN A 72 14.62 6.60 -21.83
CA ASN A 72 16.03 6.79 -22.21
C ASN A 72 16.08 7.54 -23.55
N ALA A 73 16.49 8.79 -23.53
CA ALA A 73 17.12 9.46 -24.66
C ALA A 73 18.08 10.55 -24.15
N THR A 74 19.23 10.60 -24.81
CA THR A 74 20.43 11.41 -24.62
C THR A 74 20.21 12.94 -24.70
N ASP A 75 21.00 13.66 -23.89
CA ASP A 75 21.48 15.06 -23.99
C ASP A 75 20.50 16.22 -24.25
N GLY A 76 20.47 17.15 -23.28
CA GLY A 76 20.55 18.59 -23.55
C GLY A 76 19.29 19.46 -23.35
N ILE A 77 19.48 20.51 -22.53
CA ILE A 77 18.91 21.89 -22.62
C ILE A 77 17.81 22.32 -21.63
N LYS A 78 18.13 23.48 -21.02
CA LYS A 78 17.47 24.38 -20.05
C LYS A 78 15.96 24.63 -20.19
N GLY A 79 15.31 24.79 -19.02
CA GLY A 79 14.44 25.94 -18.71
C GLY A 79 13.05 25.62 -18.18
N SER A 80 12.77 25.91 -16.90
CA SER A 80 11.78 26.93 -16.46
C SER A 80 11.58 26.87 -14.94
N THR A 81 11.69 28.03 -14.32
CA THR A 81 11.44 28.35 -12.91
C THR A 81 9.96 28.26 -12.55
N GLU A 82 9.61 27.45 -11.55
CA GLU A 82 8.59 27.80 -10.54
C GLU A 82 9.14 27.37 -9.17
N SER A 83 9.31 28.36 -8.29
CA SER A 83 9.84 28.19 -6.95
C SER A 83 8.69 27.86 -5.99
N CYS A 84 8.66 26.63 -5.50
CA CYS A 84 8.01 26.29 -4.25
C CYS A 84 9.11 25.83 -3.28
N ASN A 85 9.22 26.50 -2.14
CA ASN A 85 10.20 26.14 -1.12
C ASN A 85 9.77 24.82 -0.45
N THR A 86 10.13 23.68 -1.05
CA THR A 86 10.13 22.40 -0.34
C THR A 86 11.30 22.44 0.64
N THR A 87 10.98 22.57 1.93
CA THR A 87 11.95 22.52 3.02
C THR A 87 12.81 21.25 2.89
N THR A 88 14.13 21.39 2.97
CA THR A 88 15.13 20.30 2.91
C THR A 88 14.78 19.10 3.81
N GLU A 89 14.08 19.37 4.90
CA GLU A 89 13.59 18.39 5.87
C GLU A 89 12.66 17.31 5.27
N ASP A 90 11.86 17.63 4.24
CA ASP A 90 10.93 16.66 3.64
C ASP A 90 11.63 15.64 2.74
N GLU A 91 12.70 16.05 2.04
CA GLU A 91 13.50 15.15 1.21
C GLU A 91 14.36 14.21 2.08
N ASP A 92 14.95 14.72 3.16
CA ASP A 92 15.73 13.90 4.10
C ASP A 92 14.86 12.82 4.77
N LEU A 93 13.62 13.18 5.14
CA LEU A 93 12.65 12.22 5.67
C LEU A 93 12.28 11.15 4.64
N LYS A 94 12.17 11.52 3.36
CA LYS A 94 11.86 10.58 2.28
C LYS A 94 13.00 9.60 2.04
N VAL A 95 14.25 10.08 2.05
CA VAL A 95 15.45 9.24 1.97
C VAL A 95 15.49 8.26 3.14
N ARG A 96 15.31 8.73 4.39
CA ARG A 96 15.30 7.85 5.56
C ARG A 96 14.20 6.79 5.49
N LYS A 97 12.99 7.16 5.06
CA LYS A 97 11.91 6.15 4.87
C LYS A 97 12.29 5.08 3.85
N GLN A 98 12.96 5.47 2.76
CA GLN A 98 13.41 4.52 1.74
C GLN A 98 14.52 3.60 2.26
N GLU A 99 15.43 4.10 3.10
CA GLU A 99 16.47 3.30 3.75
C GLU A 99 15.86 2.24 4.68
N ILE A 100 14.84 2.61 5.47
CA ILE A 100 14.11 1.68 6.34
C ILE A 100 13.39 0.60 5.53
N ILE A 101 12.80 0.95 4.39
CA ILE A 101 12.18 -0.04 3.50
C ILE A 101 13.25 -0.98 2.94
N LYS A 102 14.38 -0.45 2.48
CA LYS A 102 15.48 -1.23 1.91
C LYS A 102 16.08 -2.23 2.92
N ILE A 103 16.32 -1.82 4.16
CA ILE A 103 16.83 -2.76 5.18
C ILE A 103 15.78 -3.82 5.56
N THR A 104 14.49 -3.48 5.49
CA THR A 104 13.39 -4.45 5.69
C THR A 104 13.35 -5.49 4.56
N GLU A 105 13.57 -5.08 3.31
CA GLU A 105 13.67 -5.99 2.16
C GLU A 105 14.86 -6.95 2.30
N GLN A 106 16.03 -6.43 2.72
CA GLN A 106 17.22 -7.25 3.00
C GLN A 106 16.98 -8.25 4.14
N LEU A 107 16.27 -7.85 5.19
CA LEU A 107 15.90 -8.73 6.29
C LEU A 107 15.01 -9.89 5.81
N ILE A 108 13.99 -9.58 4.99
CA ILE A 108 13.09 -10.59 4.43
C ILE A 108 13.83 -11.53 3.49
N GLU A 109 14.77 -11.01 2.69
CA GLU A 109 15.62 -11.81 1.81
C GLU A 109 16.49 -12.79 2.60
N ALA A 110 17.13 -12.32 3.69
CA ALA A 110 17.90 -13.19 4.58
C ALA A 110 17.03 -14.34 5.14
N VAL A 111 15.81 -14.04 5.58
CA VAL A 111 14.85 -15.05 6.05
C VAL A 111 14.48 -16.04 4.94
N ASN A 112 14.12 -15.55 3.75
CA ASN A 112 13.69 -16.42 2.64
C ASN A 112 14.81 -17.34 2.15
N ASN A 113 16.05 -16.87 2.19
CA ASN A 113 17.23 -17.65 1.79
C ASN A 113 17.75 -18.57 2.90
N GLY A 114 17.21 -18.48 4.12
CA GLY A 114 17.75 -19.19 5.28
C GLY A 114 19.17 -18.74 5.66
N ASP A 115 19.52 -17.49 5.35
CA ASP A 115 20.82 -16.90 5.68
C ASP A 115 20.81 -16.29 7.09
N PHE A 116 21.16 -17.13 8.08
CA PHE A 116 21.20 -16.71 9.48
C PHE A 116 22.32 -15.70 9.77
N GLU A 117 23.42 -15.72 9.01
CA GLU A 117 24.52 -14.79 9.20
C GLU A 117 24.11 -13.37 8.78
N ALA A 118 23.44 -13.23 7.62
CA ALA A 118 22.88 -11.94 7.20
C ALA A 118 21.80 -11.45 8.18
N TYR A 119 20.92 -12.34 8.64
CA TYR A 119 19.87 -12.00 9.61
C TYR A 119 20.44 -11.41 10.92
N THR A 120 21.47 -12.05 11.48
CA THR A 120 22.12 -11.60 12.73
C THR A 120 22.95 -10.32 12.60
N LYS A 121 23.34 -9.93 11.38
CA LYS A 121 23.98 -8.62 11.13
C LYS A 121 22.97 -7.46 11.14
N ILE A 122 21.72 -7.74 10.82
CA ILE A 122 20.65 -6.73 10.76
C ILE A 122 19.97 -6.57 12.12
N CYS A 123 19.77 -7.68 12.85
CA CYS A 123 19.04 -7.68 14.10
C CYS A 123 19.95 -7.44 15.32
N ASP A 124 19.45 -6.70 16.31
CA ASP A 124 20.11 -6.52 17.60
C ASP A 124 20.19 -7.85 18.39
N PRO A 125 21.30 -8.19 19.07
CA PRO A 125 21.42 -9.43 19.85
C PRO A 125 20.31 -9.63 20.91
N GLY A 126 19.74 -8.55 21.45
CA GLY A 126 18.62 -8.53 22.38
C GLY A 126 17.25 -8.33 21.72
N LEU A 127 17.10 -8.65 20.43
CA LEU A 127 15.83 -8.54 19.70
C LEU A 127 14.69 -9.21 20.47
N THR A 128 13.58 -8.48 20.61
CA THR A 128 12.34 -9.01 21.16
C THR A 128 11.34 -9.33 20.04
N SER A 129 10.63 -10.45 20.13
CA SER A 129 9.61 -10.82 19.13
C SER A 129 8.31 -11.33 19.76
N PHE A 130 7.21 -11.04 19.05
CA PHE A 130 5.89 -11.66 19.23
C PHE A 130 5.46 -12.25 17.90
N GLU A 131 5.35 -13.57 17.86
CA GLU A 131 4.97 -14.31 16.67
C GLU A 131 4.12 -15.55 17.03
N PRO A 132 3.30 -16.07 16.10
CA PRO A 132 2.44 -17.23 16.35
C PRO A 132 3.19 -18.43 16.93
N GLU A 133 4.42 -18.64 16.50
CA GLU A 133 5.34 -19.70 16.92
C GLU A 133 5.68 -19.62 18.41
N ALA A 134 5.68 -18.43 19.00
CA ALA A 134 5.94 -18.21 20.43
C ALA A 134 4.72 -18.46 21.33
N LEU A 135 3.56 -18.79 20.74
CA LEU A 135 2.32 -19.12 21.46
C LEU A 135 1.89 -18.05 22.48
N GLY A 136 2.07 -16.78 22.13
CA GLY A 136 1.68 -15.63 22.95
C GLY A 136 2.71 -15.21 24.00
N ASN A 137 3.88 -15.85 24.05
CA ASN A 137 4.98 -15.43 24.92
C ASN A 137 5.87 -14.38 24.23
N LEU A 138 6.51 -13.53 25.03
CA LEU A 138 7.59 -12.66 24.57
C LEU A 138 8.86 -13.50 24.42
N VAL A 139 9.47 -13.46 23.25
CA VAL A 139 10.77 -14.08 22.97
C VAL A 139 11.84 -13.00 22.97
N GLU A 140 13.01 -13.29 23.53
CA GLU A 140 14.19 -12.43 23.52
C GLU A 140 15.40 -13.18 22.96
N GLY A 141 16.17 -12.51 22.12
CA GLY A 141 17.39 -13.02 21.51
C GLY A 141 17.18 -13.80 20.21
N MET A 142 18.23 -14.48 19.76
CA MET A 142 18.30 -15.09 18.42
C MET A 142 18.07 -16.60 18.41
N ASP A 143 18.22 -17.28 19.54
CA ASP A 143 18.23 -18.75 19.60
C ASP A 143 16.89 -19.35 19.16
N PHE A 144 15.77 -18.69 19.47
CA PHE A 144 14.45 -19.10 19.03
C PHE A 144 14.34 -19.14 17.50
N HIS A 145 14.75 -18.06 16.83
CA HIS A 145 14.70 -17.95 15.37
C HIS A 145 15.72 -18.90 14.71
N LYS A 146 16.92 -19.04 15.29
CA LYS A 146 18.00 -19.91 14.78
C LYS A 146 17.53 -21.34 14.52
N PHE A 147 16.67 -21.87 15.40
CA PHE A 147 16.06 -23.18 15.20
C PHE A 147 15.35 -23.32 13.84
N TYR A 148 14.60 -22.29 13.40
CA TYR A 148 13.89 -22.30 12.11
C TYR A 148 14.83 -22.19 10.92
N PHE A 149 15.89 -21.37 11.04
CA PHE A 149 16.92 -21.25 10.03
C PHE A 149 17.63 -22.60 9.78
N GLU A 150 18.02 -23.29 10.85
CA GLU A 150 18.73 -24.56 10.75
C GLU A 150 17.85 -25.72 10.27
N ASN A 151 16.56 -25.75 10.66
CA ASN A 151 15.72 -26.93 10.48
C ASN A 151 14.69 -26.82 9.36
N LEU A 152 14.19 -25.61 9.05
CA LEU A 152 13.10 -25.39 8.10
C LEU A 152 13.58 -24.66 6.84
N LEU A 153 14.25 -23.51 7.02
CA LEU A 153 14.57 -22.60 5.92
C LEU A 153 15.75 -23.10 5.09
N SER A 154 16.80 -23.61 5.73
CA SER A 154 17.98 -24.17 5.06
C SER A 154 17.68 -25.35 4.12
N LYS A 155 16.55 -26.04 4.32
CA LYS A 155 16.15 -27.23 3.56
C LYS A 155 15.16 -26.93 2.45
N ASN A 156 14.67 -25.69 2.34
CA ASN A 156 13.65 -25.33 1.37
C ASN A 156 14.30 -24.75 0.10
N SER A 157 14.38 -25.55 -0.96
CA SER A 157 14.97 -25.15 -2.25
C SER A 157 13.97 -24.54 -3.24
N LYS A 158 12.71 -24.39 -2.84
CA LYS A 158 11.68 -23.83 -3.72
C LYS A 158 11.80 -22.30 -3.76
N PRO A 159 11.63 -21.67 -4.94
CA PRO A 159 11.54 -20.21 -5.02
C PRO A 159 10.38 -19.70 -4.16
N ILE A 160 10.69 -18.82 -3.20
CA ILE A 160 9.70 -18.13 -2.36
C ILE A 160 9.50 -16.73 -2.92
N HIS A 161 8.26 -16.37 -3.23
CA HIS A 161 7.93 -15.00 -3.65
C HIS A 161 7.28 -14.26 -2.50
N THR A 162 7.98 -13.28 -1.93
CA THR A 162 7.40 -12.40 -0.91
C THR A 162 6.99 -11.07 -1.51
N THR A 163 5.81 -10.58 -1.13
CA THR A 163 5.33 -9.23 -1.47
C THR A 163 5.06 -8.44 -0.18
N ILE A 164 5.60 -7.23 -0.10
CA ILE A 164 5.30 -6.25 0.95
C ILE A 164 4.17 -5.36 0.46
N LEU A 165 3.07 -5.31 1.21
CA LEU A 165 1.91 -4.48 0.91
C LEU A 165 1.75 -3.37 1.96
N ASN A 166 1.47 -2.16 1.47
CA ASN A 166 1.20 -0.97 2.28
C ASN A 166 2.22 -0.73 3.40
N PRO A 167 3.52 -0.58 3.08
CA PRO A 167 4.51 -0.24 4.10
C PRO A 167 4.25 1.16 4.66
N HIS A 168 4.19 1.27 5.98
CA HIS A 168 4.04 2.51 6.71
C HIS A 168 5.26 2.71 7.61
N VAL A 169 6.10 3.68 7.28
CA VAL A 169 7.29 4.04 8.06
C VAL A 169 7.01 5.29 8.89
N HIS A 170 7.23 5.18 10.19
CA HIS A 170 7.22 6.28 11.15
C HIS A 170 8.63 6.50 11.69
N VAL A 171 9.23 7.64 11.36
CA VAL A 171 10.57 8.02 11.80
C VAL A 171 10.45 8.72 13.17
N ILE A 172 11.27 8.30 14.14
CA ILE A 172 11.25 8.75 15.53
C ILE A 172 12.63 9.31 15.88
N GLY A 173 12.79 10.63 15.77
CA GLY A 173 14.10 11.27 16.00
C GLY A 173 15.12 10.90 14.92
N GLU A 174 16.40 10.86 15.29
CA GLU A 174 17.51 10.58 14.38
C GLU A 174 17.81 9.08 14.31
N ASP A 175 17.76 8.39 15.45
CA ASP A 175 18.26 7.02 15.59
C ASP A 175 17.19 5.92 15.60
N ALA A 176 15.90 6.28 15.51
CA ALA A 176 14.83 5.30 15.58
C ALA A 176 13.79 5.45 14.47
N ALA A 177 13.21 4.33 14.07
CA ALA A 177 12.06 4.27 13.18
C ALA A 177 11.25 3.00 13.46
N CYS A 178 9.98 3.04 13.10
CA CYS A 178 9.08 1.89 13.12
C CYS A 178 8.48 1.69 11.73
N ILE A 179 8.41 0.44 11.28
CA ILE A 179 7.76 0.06 10.03
C ILE A 179 6.69 -0.99 10.30
N ALA A 180 5.51 -0.80 9.72
CA ALA A 180 4.44 -1.78 9.71
C ALA A 180 4.00 -2.06 8.26
N TYR A 181 3.72 -3.32 7.94
CA TYR A 181 3.34 -3.75 6.60
C TYR A 181 2.55 -5.06 6.64
N ILE A 182 1.92 -5.40 5.52
CA ILE A 182 1.31 -6.72 5.31
C ILE A 182 2.26 -7.55 4.44
N ARG A 183 2.67 -8.73 4.92
CA ARG A 183 3.51 -9.68 4.19
C ARG A 183 2.64 -10.77 3.55
N LEU A 184 2.83 -11.00 2.26
CA LEU A 184 2.32 -12.18 1.55
C LEU A 184 3.49 -13.04 1.08
N THR A 185 3.39 -14.36 1.27
CA THR A 185 4.45 -15.33 1.01
C THR A 185 3.88 -16.54 0.27
#